data_AF-A0A955UA51-F1
#
_entry.id   AF-A0A955UA51-F1
#
_cell.length_a   1.000
_cell.length_b   1.000
_cell.length_c   1.000
_cell.angle_alpha   90.00
_cell.angle_beta   90.00
_cell.angle_gamma   90.00
#
_symmetry.space_group_name_H-M   'P 1'
#
loop_
_entity.id
_entity.type
_entity.pdbx_description
1 polymer ?
#
loop_
_entity_poly.entity_id
_entity_poly.type
_entity_poly.pdbx_seq_one_letter_code
_entity_poly.pdbx_strand_id
1 'polypeptide(L)' 'MKKKRFTEEQIIRILRDAEAKTIDAAARQHGVSEQSIYRWKRQFGQMEVADVRELRHLRQENARLKKV' A
#
# COMPACT_ATOMS: atom_id res chain seq x y z
N MET A 1 13.05 10.95 6.50
CA MET A 1 11.63 10.82 6.10
C MET A 1 10.79 10.51 7.32
N LYS A 2 9.66 11.18 7.55
CA LYS A 2 8.72 10.79 8.61
C LYS A 2 8.33 9.33 8.39
N LYS A 3 8.46 8.48 9.41
CA LYS A 3 8.05 7.07 9.35
C LYS A 3 6.55 7.04 9.03
N LYS A 4 6.18 6.54 7.85
CA LYS A 4 4.78 6.29 7.54
C LYS A 4 4.29 5.16 8.47
N ARG A 5 3.11 5.34 9.06
CA ARG A 5 2.50 4.35 9.96
C ARG A 5 2.16 3.03 9.25
N PHE A 6 1.87 3.10 7.94
CA PHE A 6 1.58 1.95 7.09
C PHE A 6 2.53 1.93 5.89
N THR A 7 3.01 0.73 5.56
CA THR A 7 3.78 0.45 4.33
C THR A 7 2.85 0.40 3.11
N GLU A 8 3.41 0.54 1.91
CA GLU A 8 2.64 0.46 0.66
C GLU A 8 2.02 -0.93 0.51
N GLU A 9 2.74 -1.98 0.91
CA GLU A 9 2.24 -3.36 0.92
C GLU A 9 1.07 -3.55 1.89
N GLN A 10 1.12 -2.92 3.08
CA GLN A 10 0.00 -2.94 4.03
C GLN A 10 -1.20 -2.19 3.48
N ILE A 11 -0.99 -1.03 2.86
CA ILE A 11 -2.07 -0.24 2.26
C ILE A 11 -2.80 -1.05 1.19
N ILE A 12 -2.07 -1.72 0.29
CA ILE A 12 -2.70 -2.53 -0.76
C ILE A 12 -3.47 -3.71 -0.17
N ARG A 13 -2.93 -4.39 0.86
CA ARG A 13 -3.67 -5.45 1.55
C ARG A 13 -4.99 -4.94 2.14
N ILE A 14 -4.99 -3.75 2.75
CA ILE A 14 -6.21 -3.13 3.28
C ILE A 14 -7.19 -2.80 2.16
N LEU A 15 -6.72 -2.33 1.00
CA LEU A 15 -7.58 -2.07 -0.17
C LEU A 15 -8.21 -3.34 -0.71
N ARG A 16 -7.45 -4.44 -0.82
CA ARG A 16 -7.97 -5.75 -1.25
C ARG A 16 -8.98 -6.32 -0.26
N ASP A 17 -8.72 -6.20 1.04
CA ASP A 17 -9.68 -6.58 2.09
C ASP A 17 -10.98 -5.76 1.98
N ALA A 18 -10.88 -4.46 1.66
CA ALA A 18 -12.03 -3.57 1.47
C ALA A 18 -12.83 -3.86 0.19
N GLU A 19 -12.20 -4.45 -0.84
CA GLU A 19 -12.88 -4.93 -2.06
C GLU A 19 -13.56 -6.28 -1.85
N ALA A 20 -12.96 -7.18 -1.07
CA ALA A 20 -13.54 -8.48 -0.73
C ALA A 20 -14.69 -8.38 0.30
N LYS A 21 -14.69 -7.30 1.10
CA LYS A 21 -15.71 -7.01 2.13
C LYS A 21 -16.33 -5.62 1.85
N THR A 22 -16.57 -4.85 2.91
CA THR A 22 -16.95 -3.44 2.83
C THR A 22 -15.84 -2.56 3.37
N ILE A 23 -15.81 -1.29 2.94
CA ILE A 23 -14.84 -0.29 3.41
C ILE A 23 -14.93 -0.11 4.93
N ASP A 24 -16.14 -0.07 5.49
CA ASP A 24 -16.38 0.02 6.93
C ASP A 24 -15.82 -1.18 7.70
N ALA A 25 -16.06 -2.41 7.22
CA ALA A 25 -15.52 -3.62 7.86
C ALA A 25 -13.99 -3.65 7.83
N ALA A 26 -13.38 -3.28 6.70
CA ALA A 26 -11.93 -3.19 6.57
C ALA A 26 -11.34 -2.09 7.46
N ALA A 27 -12.01 -0.93 7.56
CA ALA A 27 -11.62 0.17 8.42
C ALA A 27 -11.53 -0.26 9.89
N ARG A 28 -12.58 -0.94 10.39
CA ARG A 28 -12.59 -1.48 11.76
C ARG A 28 -11.52 -2.55 11.97
N GLN A 29 -11.38 -3.50 11.04
CA GLN A 29 -10.42 -4.60 11.15
C GLN A 29 -8.97 -4.11 11.25
N HIS A 30 -8.62 -3.08 10.47
CA HIS A 30 -7.25 -2.58 10.37
C HIS A 30 -6.96 -1.35 11.25
N GLY A 31 -7.96 -0.87 12.01
CA GLY A 31 -7.82 0.30 12.88
C GLY A 31 -7.52 1.58 12.11
N VAL A 32 -8.14 1.75 10.94
CA VAL A 32 -8.01 2.92 10.06
C VAL A 32 -9.35 3.58 9.83
N SER A 33 -9.39 4.84 9.39
CA SER A 33 -10.65 5.47 9.00
C SER A 33 -11.02 5.09 7.57
N GLU A 34 -12.32 5.07 7.27
CA GLU A 34 -12.80 4.89 5.90
C GLU A 34 -12.22 5.94 4.95
N GLN A 35 -12.08 7.19 5.43
CA GLN A 35 -11.46 8.27 4.66
C GLN A 35 -10.02 7.94 4.25
N SER A 36 -9.24 7.26 5.11
CA SER A 36 -7.91 6.77 4.74
C SER A 36 -7.98 5.75 3.62
N ILE A 37 -8.93 4.80 3.69
CA ILE A 37 -9.13 3.79 2.65
C ILE A 37 -9.50 4.45 1.31
N TYR A 38 -10.40 5.43 1.30
CA TYR A 38 -10.72 6.17 0.06
C TYR A 38 -9.51 6.92 -0.52
N ARG A 39 -8.72 7.60 0.33
CA ARG A 39 -7.50 8.28 -0.12
C ARG A 39 -6.49 7.30 -0.71
N TRP A 40 -6.32 6.15 -0.07
CA TRP A 40 -5.45 5.09 -0.56
C TRP A 40 -5.98 4.47 -1.85
N LYS A 41 -7.28 4.28 -2.01
CA LYS A 41 -7.88 3.79 -3.25
C LYS A 41 -7.59 4.73 -4.42
N ARG A 42 -7.62 6.05 -4.20
CA ARG A 42 -7.23 7.04 -5.23
C ARG A 42 -5.75 6.96 -5.60
N GLN A 43 -4.88 6.61 -4.66
CA GLN A 43 -3.42 6.62 -4.86
C GLN A 43 -2.84 5.27 -5.31
N PHE A 44 -3.41 4.16 -4.83
CA PHE A 44 -2.88 2.80 -4.96
C PHE A 44 -3.92 1.82 -5.51
N GLY A 45 -5.15 2.24 -5.82
CA GLY A 45 -6.24 1.33 -6.20
C GLY A 45 -6.04 0.59 -7.53
N GLN A 46 -5.07 1.02 -8.35
CA GLN A 46 -4.66 0.29 -9.56
C GLN A 46 -3.40 -0.57 -9.35
N MET A 47 -2.81 -0.57 -8.16
CA MET A 47 -1.59 -1.31 -7.86
C MET A 47 -1.91 -2.65 -7.20
N GLU A 48 -1.31 -3.72 -7.70
CA GLU A 48 -1.25 -5.01 -7.04
C GLU A 48 -0.12 -5.07 -5.99
N VAL A 49 -0.24 -6.01 -5.05
CA VAL A 49 0.84 -6.28 -4.08
C VAL A 49 2.13 -6.69 -4.80
N ALA A 50 2.01 -7.36 -5.95
CA ALA A 50 3.13 -7.74 -6.80
C ALA A 50 3.86 -6.51 -7.36
N ASP A 51 3.12 -5.51 -7.85
CA ASP A 51 3.68 -4.27 -8.42
C ASP A 51 4.52 -3.50 -7.40
N VAL A 52 4.05 -3.42 -6.15
CA VAL A 52 4.80 -2.73 -5.09
C VAL A 52 6.06 -3.49 -4.70
N ARG A 53 6.02 -4.83 -4.67
CA ARG A 53 7.21 -5.65 -4.40
C ARG A 53 8.25 -5.50 -5.50
N GLU A 54 7.83 -5.55 -6.75
CA GLU A 54 8.70 -5.36 -7.91
C GLU A 54 9.30 -3.96 -7.93
N LEU A 55 8.49 -2.91 -7.70
CA LEU A 55 8.96 -1.53 -7.64
C LEU A 55 10.02 -1.34 -6.54
N ARG A 56 9.83 -1.97 -5.38
CA ARG A 56 10.80 -1.92 -4.27
C ARG A 56 12.10 -2.64 -4.63
N HIS A 57 12.01 -3.81 -5.26
CA HIS A 57 13.17 -4.56 -5.73
C HIS A 57 13.96 -3.77 -6.78
N LEU A 58 13.29 -3.25 -7.81
CA LEU A 58 13.90 -2.42 -8.84
C LEU A 58 14.55 -1.16 -8.26
N ARG A 59 13.93 -0.51 -7.28
CA ARG A 59 14.53 0.65 -6.58
C ARG A 59 15.79 0.26 -5.82
N GLN A 60 15.82 -0.91 -5.18
CA GLN A 60 17.00 -1.40 -4.46
C GLN A 60 18.14 -1.75 -5.44
N GLU A 61 17.82 -2.44 -6.53
CA GLU A 61 18.76 -2.79 -7.60
C GLU A 61 19.36 -1.53 -8.23
N ASN A 62 18.53 -0.53 -8.57
CA ASN A 62 18.98 0.74 -9.14
C ASN A 62 19.88 1.53 -8.18
N ALA A 63 19.55 1.53 -6.88
CA ALA A 63 20.39 2.17 -5.86
C ALA A 63 21.74 1.46 -5.67
N ARG A 64 21.79 0.13 -5.85
CA ARG A 64 23.05 -0.63 -5.86
C ARG A 64 23.90 -0.28 -7.08
N LEU A 65 23.28 -0.26 -8.27
CA LEU A 65 23.97 0.04 -9.53
C LEU A 65 24.50 1.47 -9.58
N LYS A 66 23.77 2.46 -9.03
CA LYS A 66 24.21 3.86 -8.96
C LYS A 66 25.33 4.14 -7.96
N LYS A 67 25.70 3.17 -7.12
CA LYS A 67 26.81 3.28 -6.15
C LYS A 67 28.15 2.77 -6.70
N VAL A 68 28.14 2.22 -7.92
CA VAL A 68 29.34 1.88 -8.70
C VAL A 68 29.57 3.01 -9.70
#